data_AF-A0A1W2ETT5-F1
#
_entry.id   AF-A0A1W2ETT5-F1
#
_cell.length_a   1.000
_cell.length_b   1.000
_cell.length_c   1.000
_cell.angle_alpha   90.00
_cell.angle_beta   90.00
_cell.angle_gamma   90.00
#
_symmetry.space_group_name_H-M   'P 1'
#
loop_
_entity.id
_entity.type
_entity.pdbx_description
1 polymer ?
#
loop_
_entity_poly.entity_id
_entity_poly.type
_entity_poly.pdbx_seq_one_letter_code
_entity_poly.pdbx_strand_id
1 'polypeptide(L)'
;KVSGSARTGHKIELAQESALCRIFGTSDEMQANALLSHCLKPLKADEASDEHPGNDERIFMLSVIRDLAPRDPVERMLAVQMAATHVATIRSARWLANTENIPQVQAHYTGFNKLARTFAAQVEALRKHRTGGEQRVTVQHVNVSDGGQAIVGNVKTGGRGSDE
;
A
#
# COMPACT_ATOMS: atom_id res chain seq x y z
N LYS A 1 10.58 -2.66 21.85
CA LYS A 1 10.99 -1.24 21.85
C LYS A 1 12.05 -1.05 20.77
N VAL A 2 11.99 0.02 19.99
CA VAL A 2 13.06 0.41 19.05
C VAL A 2 13.72 1.66 19.61
N SER A 3 15.05 1.69 19.65
CA SER A 3 15.85 2.82 20.14
C SER A 3 17.06 3.07 19.25
N GLY A 4 17.75 4.18 19.47
CA GLY A 4 18.92 4.62 18.69
C GLY A 4 18.54 5.53 17.53
N SER A 5 19.38 5.55 16.49
CA SER A 5 19.21 6.44 15.34
C SER A 5 19.74 5.82 14.05
N ALA A 6 19.37 6.40 12.91
CA ALA A 6 19.93 5.99 11.62
C ALA A 6 21.47 6.17 11.54
N ARG A 7 22.06 7.06 12.35
CA ARG A 7 23.51 7.35 12.36
C ARG A 7 24.30 6.41 13.26
N THR A 8 23.74 6.07 14.42
CA THR A 8 24.41 5.26 15.46
C THR A 8 23.99 3.79 15.43
N GLY A 9 23.07 3.43 14.52
CA GLY A 9 22.42 2.14 14.50
C GLY A 9 21.16 2.10 15.37
N HIS A 10 20.26 1.20 14.99
CA HIS A 10 19.03 0.92 15.73
C HIS A 10 19.23 -0.28 16.65
N LYS A 11 18.75 -0.16 17.89
CA LYS A 11 18.66 -1.28 18.84
C LYS A 11 17.21 -1.69 18.97
N ILE A 12 16.99 -3.01 18.97
CA ILE A 12 15.64 -3.58 18.96
C ILE A 12 15.52 -4.53 20.13
N GLU A 13 14.73 -4.13 21.10
CA GLU A 13 14.37 -4.94 22.25
C GLU A 13 13.05 -5.64 21.95
N LEU A 14 13.11 -6.94 21.71
CA LEU A 14 11.95 -7.76 21.44
C LEU A 14 11.42 -8.32 22.76
N ALA A 15 10.10 -8.27 22.95
CA ALA A 15 9.46 -8.88 24.13
C ALA A 15 9.55 -10.43 24.10
N GLN A 16 9.67 -11.00 22.91
CA GLN A 16 9.84 -12.43 22.65
C GLN A 16 10.67 -12.60 21.38
N GLU A 17 11.50 -13.65 21.31
CA GLU A 17 12.41 -13.92 20.19
C GLU A 17 11.66 -14.01 18.84
N SER A 18 10.47 -14.61 18.84
CA SER A 18 9.60 -14.77 17.65
C SER A 18 8.75 -13.55 17.30
N ALA A 19 8.91 -12.41 17.98
CA ALA A 19 8.03 -11.25 17.78
C ALA A 19 8.05 -10.69 16.36
N LEU A 20 9.23 -10.60 15.72
CA LEU A 20 9.36 -10.13 14.34
C LEU A 20 8.76 -11.13 13.36
N CYS A 21 9.03 -12.42 13.55
CA CYS A 21 8.45 -13.51 12.79
C CYS A 21 6.92 -13.44 12.77
N ARG A 22 6.29 -13.14 13.92
CA ARG A 22 4.83 -12.94 14.00
C ARG A 22 4.34 -11.70 13.25
N ILE A 23 5.05 -10.57 13.35
CA ILE A 23 4.68 -9.33 12.63
C ILE A 23 4.69 -9.58 11.12
N PHE A 24 5.73 -10.23 10.61
CA PHE A 24 5.87 -10.53 9.19
C PHE A 24 5.19 -11.84 8.77
N GLY A 25 4.52 -12.56 9.66
CA GLY A 25 3.88 -13.84 9.34
C GLY A 25 4.83 -14.86 8.69
N THR A 26 6.09 -14.95 9.15
CA THR A 26 7.11 -15.88 8.64
C THR A 26 7.73 -16.67 9.79
N SER A 27 8.23 -17.88 9.52
CA SER A 27 9.05 -18.65 10.47
C SER A 27 10.55 -18.44 10.26
N ASP A 28 10.94 -17.75 9.19
CA ASP A 28 12.34 -17.45 8.87
C ASP A 28 12.78 -16.15 9.56
N GLU A 29 13.59 -16.30 10.60
CA GLU A 29 14.12 -15.18 11.37
C GLU A 29 15.05 -14.27 10.56
N MET A 30 15.83 -14.83 9.64
CA MET A 30 16.73 -14.04 8.79
C MET A 30 15.90 -13.15 7.85
N GLN A 31 14.84 -13.72 7.27
CA GLN A 31 13.89 -12.95 6.48
C GLN A 31 13.18 -11.87 7.31
N ALA A 32 12.73 -12.20 8.52
CA ALA A 32 12.07 -11.23 9.40
C ALA A 32 12.98 -10.04 9.75
N ASN A 33 14.25 -10.30 10.04
CA ASN A 33 15.25 -9.27 10.28
C ASN A 33 15.56 -8.43 9.03
N ALA A 34 15.61 -9.06 7.85
CA ALA A 34 15.79 -8.34 6.59
C ALA A 34 14.60 -7.41 6.27
N LEU A 35 13.37 -7.89 6.49
CA LEU A 35 12.14 -7.10 6.28
C LEU A 35 12.04 -5.93 7.26
N LEU A 36 12.46 -6.13 8.51
CA LEU A 36 12.60 -5.04 9.49
C LEU A 36 13.61 -3.99 9.00
N SER A 37 14.78 -4.40 8.52
CA SER A 37 15.75 -3.48 7.92
C SER A 37 15.14 -2.71 6.74
N HIS A 38 14.33 -3.38 5.90
CA HIS A 38 13.62 -2.73 4.80
C HIS A 38 12.55 -1.74 5.25
N CYS A 39 12.00 -1.88 6.46
CA CYS A 39 11.11 -0.87 7.05
C CYS A 39 11.86 0.39 7.48
N LEU A 40 13.13 0.27 7.86
CA LEU A 40 13.92 1.39 8.38
C LEU A 40 14.64 2.18 7.29
N LYS A 41 15.14 1.50 6.24
CA LYS A 41 15.87 2.12 5.12
C LYS A 41 15.16 3.31 4.43
N PRO A 42 13.83 3.34 4.26
CA PRO A 42 13.12 4.45 3.59
C PRO A 42 12.87 5.67 4.49
N LEU A 43 13.14 5.57 5.79
CA LEU A 43 12.93 6.65 6.75
C LEU A 43 14.09 7.63 6.69
N LYS A 44 13.80 8.92 6.87
CA LYS A 44 14.84 9.94 7.07
C LYS A 44 15.47 9.78 8.44
N ALA A 45 16.64 10.38 8.62
CA ALA A 45 17.36 10.30 9.89
C ALA A 45 16.54 10.82 11.08
N ASP A 46 15.78 11.90 10.89
CA ASP A 46 14.87 12.49 11.89
C ASP A 46 13.57 11.69 12.06
N GLU A 47 13.19 10.85 11.10
CA GLU A 47 12.04 9.95 11.21
C GLU A 47 12.40 8.60 11.83
N ALA A 48 13.67 8.41 12.20
CA ALA A 48 14.19 7.16 12.75
C ALA A 48 15.11 7.38 13.95
N SER A 49 14.93 8.46 14.71
CA SER A 49 15.80 8.85 15.82
C SER A 49 15.04 9.11 17.10
N ASP A 50 15.59 8.62 18.23
CA ASP A 50 15.12 8.95 19.58
C ASP A 50 15.21 10.45 19.89
N GLU A 51 16.05 11.19 19.16
CA GLU A 51 16.21 12.65 19.30
C GLU A 51 15.00 13.44 18.77
N HIS A 52 14.15 12.81 17.94
CA HIS A 52 13.01 13.45 17.28
C HIS A 52 11.74 12.61 17.48
N PRO A 53 11.28 12.39 18.73
CA PRO A 53 10.20 11.44 19.01
C PRO A 53 8.87 11.80 18.34
N GLY A 54 8.63 13.09 18.05
CA GLY A 54 7.43 13.54 17.35
C GLY A 54 7.41 13.25 15.83
N ASN A 55 8.55 12.87 15.25
CA ASN A 55 8.67 12.51 13.84
C ASN A 55 9.02 11.02 13.65
N ASP A 56 9.18 10.23 14.72
CA ASP A 56 9.66 8.85 14.65
C ASP A 56 8.63 7.88 14.07
N GLU A 57 8.93 7.31 12.89
CA GLU A 57 8.05 6.42 12.14
C GLU A 57 8.40 4.93 12.30
N ARG A 58 9.44 4.58 13.09
CA ARG A 58 9.94 3.19 13.17
C ARG A 58 8.88 2.22 13.69
N ILE A 59 8.17 2.62 14.73
CA ILE A 59 7.08 1.82 15.30
C ILE A 59 5.85 1.85 14.40
N PHE A 60 5.57 3.00 13.75
CA PHE A 60 4.47 3.11 12.78
C PHE A 60 4.61 2.08 11.67
N MET A 61 5.80 1.99 11.05
CA MET A 61 6.08 0.99 10.01
C MET A 61 5.71 -0.41 10.49
N LEU A 62 6.24 -0.87 11.63
CA LEU A 62 5.94 -2.22 12.15
C LEU A 62 4.47 -2.41 12.51
N SER A 63 3.79 -1.38 12.99
CA SER A 63 2.36 -1.45 13.32
C SER A 63 1.50 -1.69 12.09
N VAL A 64 1.80 -1.01 10.98
CA VAL A 64 1.08 -1.20 9.71
C VAL A 64 1.25 -2.63 9.19
N ILE A 65 2.46 -3.18 9.19
CA ILE A 65 2.68 -4.56 8.74
C ILE A 65 1.92 -5.54 9.65
N ARG A 66 2.00 -5.38 10.97
CA ARG A 66 1.28 -6.23 11.93
C ARG A 66 -0.21 -6.22 11.66
N ASP A 67 -0.79 -5.05 11.42
CA ASP A 67 -2.24 -4.89 11.24
C ASP A 67 -2.70 -5.36 9.84
N LEU A 68 -1.82 -5.28 8.83
CA LEU A 68 -2.06 -5.90 7.51
C LEU A 68 -2.05 -7.44 7.59
N ALA A 69 -1.33 -8.02 8.56
CA ALA A 69 -1.26 -9.47 8.82
C ALA A 69 -0.93 -10.29 7.55
N PRO A 70 0.27 -10.15 6.98
CA PRO A 70 0.65 -10.80 5.73
C PRO A 70 0.63 -12.34 5.87
N ARG A 71 0.04 -13.01 4.88
CA ARG A 71 -0.23 -14.47 4.91
C ARG A 71 0.80 -15.30 4.17
N ASP A 72 1.52 -14.69 3.24
CA ASP A 72 2.48 -15.36 2.37
C ASP A 72 3.64 -14.40 1.99
N PRO A 73 4.71 -14.91 1.33
CA PRO A 73 5.88 -14.09 1.00
C PRO A 73 5.57 -12.84 0.16
N VAL A 74 4.58 -12.88 -0.73
CA VAL A 74 4.22 -11.74 -1.58
C VAL A 74 3.53 -10.67 -0.73
N GLU A 75 2.58 -11.07 0.13
CA GLU A 75 1.94 -10.13 1.06
C GLU A 75 2.96 -9.47 2.00
N ARG A 76 4.01 -10.18 2.43
CA ARG A 76 5.07 -9.61 3.29
C ARG A 76 5.80 -8.45 2.61
N MET A 77 6.24 -8.67 1.38
CA MET A 77 6.91 -7.63 0.59
C MET A 77 5.97 -6.47 0.30
N LEU A 78 4.72 -6.78 -0.06
CA LEU A 78 3.71 -5.76 -0.35
C LEU A 78 3.38 -4.92 0.88
N ALA A 79 3.26 -5.52 2.06
CA ALA A 79 2.98 -4.81 3.32
C ALA A 79 4.11 -3.83 3.67
N VAL A 80 5.37 -4.23 3.53
CA VAL A 80 6.52 -3.34 3.72
C VAL A 80 6.49 -2.18 2.72
N GLN A 81 6.21 -2.46 1.44
CA GLN A 81 6.10 -1.43 0.40
C GLN A 81 4.93 -0.47 0.64
N MET A 82 3.79 -0.96 1.11
CA MET A 82 2.61 -0.15 1.43
C MET A 82 2.89 0.81 2.59
N ALA A 83 3.53 0.34 3.67
CA ALA A 83 3.93 1.19 4.78
C ALA A 83 4.92 2.28 4.33
N ALA A 84 5.93 1.91 3.54
CA ALA A 84 6.91 2.86 3.02
C ALA A 84 6.29 3.90 2.07
N THR A 85 5.34 3.46 1.23
CA THR A 85 4.60 4.34 0.32
C THR A 85 3.72 5.31 1.09
N HIS A 86 3.08 4.85 2.17
CA HIS A 86 2.30 5.72 3.05
C HIS A 86 3.17 6.81 3.68
N VAL A 87 4.29 6.46 4.33
CA VAL A 87 5.22 7.44 4.92
C VAL A 87 5.73 8.43 3.87
N ALA A 88 6.11 7.95 2.68
CA ALA A 88 6.53 8.82 1.58
C ALA A 88 5.41 9.76 1.11
N THR A 89 4.15 9.31 1.11
CA THR A 89 2.98 10.12 0.75
C THR A 89 2.78 11.25 1.76
N ILE A 90 2.80 10.94 3.06
CA ILE A 90 2.65 11.95 4.13
C ILE A 90 3.80 12.95 4.09
N ARG A 91 5.03 12.48 3.85
CA ARG A 91 6.19 13.36 3.65
C ARG A 91 6.02 14.29 2.45
N SER A 92 5.54 13.77 1.32
CA SER A 92 5.27 14.58 0.13
C SER A 92 4.15 15.60 0.37
N ALA A 93 3.12 15.23 1.16
CA ALA A 93 2.07 16.16 1.57
C ALA A 93 2.63 17.29 2.45
N ARG A 94 3.52 16.96 3.40
CA ARG A 94 4.23 17.95 4.21
C ARG A 94 5.07 18.89 3.36
N TRP A 95 5.81 18.39 2.38
CA TRP A 95 6.56 19.25 1.45
C TRP A 95 5.64 20.18 0.67
N LEU A 96 4.52 19.65 0.16
CA LEU A 96 3.52 20.46 -0.54
C LEU A 96 2.96 21.59 0.33
N ALA A 97 2.68 21.31 1.61
CA ALA A 97 2.17 22.29 2.57
C ALA A 97 3.17 23.43 2.90
N ASN A 98 4.47 23.23 2.66
CA ASN A 98 5.54 24.20 2.96
C ASN A 98 6.15 24.82 1.70
N THR A 99 5.42 24.79 0.58
CA THR A 99 5.91 25.37 -0.67
C THR A 99 5.77 26.88 -0.69
N GLU A 100 6.77 27.57 -1.24
CA GLU A 100 6.80 29.04 -1.30
C GLU A 100 6.69 29.57 -2.74
N ASN A 101 6.83 28.70 -3.72
CA ASN A 101 6.77 29.07 -5.14
C ASN A 101 6.13 27.97 -6.00
N ILE A 102 5.67 28.38 -7.19
CA ILE A 102 4.94 27.52 -8.12
C ILE A 102 5.75 26.27 -8.56
N PRO A 103 7.05 26.36 -8.89
CA PRO A 103 7.83 25.16 -9.23
C PRO A 103 7.84 24.09 -8.13
N GLN A 104 7.99 24.48 -6.85
CA GLN A 104 7.93 23.56 -5.72
C GLN A 104 6.55 22.92 -5.58
N VAL A 105 5.47 23.71 -5.70
CA VAL A 105 4.09 23.19 -5.70
C VAL A 105 3.94 22.10 -6.75
N GLN A 106 4.35 22.37 -7.99
CA GLN A 106 4.21 21.42 -9.09
C GLN A 106 4.99 20.12 -8.86
N ALA A 107 6.24 20.22 -8.37
CA ALA A 107 7.07 19.05 -8.09
C ALA A 107 6.46 18.17 -6.99
N HIS A 108 6.09 18.76 -5.85
CA HIS A 108 5.57 18.02 -4.70
C HIS A 108 4.15 17.51 -4.91
N TYR A 109 3.29 18.27 -5.60
CA TYR A 109 1.94 17.82 -5.97
C TYR A 109 1.98 16.61 -6.90
N THR A 110 2.91 16.62 -7.87
CA THR A 110 3.10 15.48 -8.79
C THR A 110 3.58 14.24 -8.03
N GLY A 111 4.55 14.39 -7.13
CA GLY A 111 5.05 13.31 -6.29
C GLY A 111 3.95 12.70 -5.40
N PHE A 112 3.22 13.56 -4.69
CA PHE A 112 2.11 13.17 -3.82
C PHE A 112 1.06 12.36 -4.60
N ASN A 113 0.60 12.87 -5.74
CA ASN A 113 -0.42 12.19 -6.54
C ASN A 113 0.04 10.84 -7.08
N LYS A 114 1.31 10.70 -7.46
CA LYS A 114 1.86 9.42 -7.90
C LYS A 114 1.84 8.40 -6.76
N LEU A 115 2.32 8.78 -5.58
CA LEU A 115 2.36 7.89 -4.41
C LEU A 115 0.94 7.52 -3.93
N ALA A 116 0.01 8.47 -3.91
CA ALA A 116 -1.39 8.21 -3.57
C ALA A 116 -2.04 7.20 -4.53
N ARG A 117 -1.80 7.32 -5.85
CA ARG A 117 -2.27 6.33 -6.83
C ARG A 117 -1.59 4.98 -6.65
N THR A 118 -0.29 4.95 -6.35
CA THR A 118 0.43 3.71 -6.04
C THR A 118 -0.18 3.02 -4.83
N PHE A 119 -0.46 3.75 -3.75
CA PHE A 119 -1.09 3.19 -2.56
C PHE A 119 -2.45 2.56 -2.86
N ALA A 120 -3.31 3.26 -3.62
CA ALA A 120 -4.59 2.71 -4.05
C ALA A 120 -4.42 1.43 -4.90
N ALA A 121 -3.45 1.40 -5.81
CA ALA A 121 -3.14 0.21 -6.62
C ALA A 121 -2.63 -0.95 -5.75
N GLN A 122 -1.82 -0.69 -4.72
CA GLN A 122 -1.35 -1.70 -3.78
C GLN A 122 -2.50 -2.30 -2.95
N VAL A 123 -3.45 -1.48 -2.51
CA VAL A 123 -4.67 -1.94 -1.82
C VAL A 123 -5.48 -2.87 -2.71
N GLU A 124 -5.72 -2.50 -3.98
CA GLU A 124 -6.42 -3.36 -4.93
C GLU A 124 -5.65 -4.64 -5.25
N ALA A 125 -4.32 -4.57 -5.37
CA ALA A 125 -3.47 -5.73 -5.58
C ALA A 125 -3.57 -6.71 -4.40
N LEU A 126 -3.47 -6.22 -3.16
CA LEU A 126 -3.60 -7.04 -1.95
C LEU A 126 -4.99 -7.67 -1.86
N ARG A 127 -6.05 -6.90 -2.15
CA ARG A 127 -7.43 -7.40 -2.16
C ARG A 127 -7.58 -8.55 -3.16
N LYS A 128 -7.15 -8.34 -4.42
CA LYS A 128 -7.23 -9.36 -5.47
C LYS A 128 -6.43 -10.61 -5.15
N HIS A 129 -5.21 -10.43 -4.61
CA HIS A 129 -4.34 -11.51 -4.17
C HIS A 129 -5.04 -12.38 -3.11
N ARG A 130 -5.70 -11.75 -2.13
CA ARG A 130 -6.45 -12.45 -1.07
C ARG A 130 -7.73 -13.13 -1.52
N THR A 131 -8.41 -12.58 -2.52
CA THR A 131 -9.66 -13.14 -3.03
C THR A 131 -9.43 -14.08 -4.22
N GLY A 132 -8.18 -14.45 -4.51
CA GLY A 132 -7.82 -15.40 -5.57
C GLY A 132 -8.15 -14.93 -6.99
N GLY A 133 -8.39 -13.63 -7.19
CA GLY A 133 -8.81 -13.07 -8.48
C GLY A 133 -10.15 -13.62 -9.02
N GLU A 134 -10.95 -14.32 -8.21
CA GLU A 134 -12.22 -14.89 -8.65
C GLU A 134 -13.23 -13.77 -8.97
N GLN A 135 -13.40 -13.49 -10.26
CA GLN A 135 -14.60 -12.83 -10.74
C GLN A 135 -15.73 -13.86 -10.73
N ARG A 136 -16.46 -13.96 -9.60
CA ARG A 136 -17.70 -14.74 -9.54
C ARG A 136 -18.71 -14.15 -10.54
N VAL A 137 -18.78 -14.76 -11.73
CA VAL A 137 -19.85 -14.51 -12.70
C VAL A 137 -21.04 -15.35 -12.26
N THR A 138 -22.04 -14.72 -11.66
CA THR A 138 -23.31 -15.38 -11.33
C THR A 138 -24.10 -15.58 -12.62
N VAL A 139 -24.09 -16.79 -13.18
CA VAL A 139 -24.94 -17.13 -14.34
C VAL A 139 -26.37 -17.25 -13.86
N GLN A 140 -27.17 -16.21 -14.10
CA GLN A 140 -28.61 -16.29 -13.94
C GLN A 140 -29.20 -16.80 -15.25
N HIS A 141 -29.70 -18.05 -15.25
CA HIS A 141 -30.46 -18.57 -16.39
C HIS A 141 -31.75 -17.75 -16.53
N VAL A 142 -31.80 -16.87 -17.52
CA VAL A 142 -33.01 -16.17 -17.92
C VAL A 142 -33.69 -17.04 -18.97
N ASN A 143 -34.90 -17.52 -18.67
CA ASN A 143 -35.70 -18.24 -19.64
C ASN A 143 -36.31 -17.23 -20.62
N VAL A 144 -35.91 -17.30 -21.88
CA VAL A 144 -36.51 -16.49 -22.95
C VAL A 144 -37.68 -17.28 -23.51
N SER A 145 -38.90 -16.80 -23.26
CA SER A 145 -40.12 -17.39 -23.82
C SER A 145 -40.20 -17.17 -25.34
N ASP A 146 -40.97 -17.99 -26.04
CA ASP A 146 -41.20 -17.84 -27.48
C ASP A 146 -41.61 -16.39 -27.83
N GLY A 147 -40.77 -15.71 -28.60
CA GLY A 147 -40.93 -14.30 -29.00
C GLY A 147 -40.03 -13.29 -28.27
N GLY A 148 -39.30 -13.68 -27.22
CA GLY A 148 -38.28 -12.84 -26.59
C GLY A 148 -36.95 -12.87 -27.35
N GLN A 149 -36.29 -11.72 -27.53
CA GLN A 149 -34.91 -11.67 -28.04
C GLN A 149 -33.97 -11.07 -26.99
N ALA A 150 -32.94 -11.82 -26.62
CA ALA A 150 -31.86 -11.34 -25.77
C ALA A 150 -30.67 -10.93 -26.64
N ILE A 151 -30.21 -9.69 -26.49
CA ILE A 151 -29.01 -9.19 -27.16
C ILE A 151 -27.83 -9.36 -26.20
N VAL A 152 -26.79 -10.08 -26.64
CA VAL A 152 -25.55 -10.26 -25.88
C VAL A 152 -24.40 -9.62 -26.66
N GLY A 153 -23.82 -8.55 -26.13
CA GLY A 153 -22.70 -7.82 -26.74
C GLY A 153 -22.63 -6.34 -26.33
N ASN A 154 -21.56 -5.65 -26.72
CA ASN A 154 -21.40 -4.21 -26.50
C ASN A 154 -22.35 -3.44 -27.44
N VAL A 155 -23.52 -3.03 -26.94
CA VAL A 155 -24.50 -2.28 -27.74
C VAL A 155 -24.06 -0.81 -27.83
N LYS A 156 -23.58 -0.39 -29.00
CA LYS A 156 -23.52 1.03 -29.36
C LYS A 156 -24.79 1.37 -30.13
N THR A 157 -25.71 2.09 -29.48
CA THR A 157 -26.89 2.67 -30.15
C THR A 157 -26.42 3.81 -31.04
N GLY A 158 -26.15 3.51 -32.31
CA GLY A 158 -25.95 4.52 -33.34
C GLY A 158 -27.29 5.15 -33.71
N GLY A 159 -27.57 6.35 -33.21
CA GLY A 159 -28.73 7.11 -33.61
C GLY A 159 -28.63 7.48 -35.09
N ARG A 160 -29.57 6.97 -35.90
CA ARG A 160 -29.86 7.50 -37.23
C ARG A 160 -31.38 7.71 -37.36
N GLY A 161 -31.73 8.97 -37.57
CA GLY A 161 -33.04 9.50 -37.94
C GLY A 161 -32.86 11.02 -37.90
N SER A 162 -32.98 11.78 -38.97
CA SER A 162 -33.83 11.62 -40.15
C SER A 162 -33.22 12.38 -41.32
N ASP A 163 -33.39 11.84 -42.53
CA ASP A 163 -33.43 12.66 -43.74
C ASP A 163 -34.67 13.54 -43.65
N GLU A 164 -34.47 14.86 -43.77
CA GLU A 164 -35.36 15.78 -44.48
C GLU A 164 -34.50 16.89 -45.10
#